data_AF-A0A7S2JCF2-F1
#
_entry.id   AF-A0A7S2JCF2-F1
#
_cell.length_a   1.000
_cell.length_b   1.000
_cell.length_c   1.000
_cell.angle_alpha   90.00
_cell.angle_beta   90.00
_cell.angle_gamma   90.00
#
_symmetry.space_group_name_H-M   'P 1'
#
loop_
_entity.id
_entity.type
_entity.pdbx_description
1 polymer ?
#
loop_
_entity_poly.entity_id
_entity_poly.type
_entity_poly.pdbx_seq_one_letter_code
_entity_poly.pdbx_strand_id
1 'polypeptide(L)'
;AEPPAEKPAGGSKARFSSVSGHFVNQLKNLVDTLKSTTSHFVRCVNPNKTKTPNAFTGGHVLHQLRCSGMMEALRLMHAGFPTRCPYDDLYGRYKDMMPRSVAMLDSPSFCEILLMALGLDKADYQLGITKVFFRAGKLAFLDRLTGSEYKELAPDIANKVRVWLIKKRWRRHTIAVCCFLRLRRALFALRLINQFVSAVEFMTLMANRPKLSLKRARQIRQRNAANTCQRFAKGFIESSRYIKLQRSLRVAQRVYRGHM
;
A
#
# COMPACT_ATOMS: atom_id res chain seq x y z
N ALA A 1 -35.94 36.25 -19.74
CA ALA A 1 -36.52 36.92 -18.57
C ALA A 1 -35.37 37.44 -17.73
N GLU A 2 -35.11 38.74 -17.84
CA GLU A 2 -34.10 39.46 -17.06
C GLU A 2 -34.46 39.43 -15.56
N PRO A 3 -33.47 39.45 -14.65
CA PRO A 3 -33.73 39.68 -13.23
C PRO A 3 -34.25 41.11 -13.02
N PRO A 4 -35.17 41.33 -12.07
CA PRO A 4 -35.79 42.64 -11.89
C PRO A 4 -34.77 43.68 -11.40
N ALA A 5 -34.79 44.85 -12.03
CA ALA A 5 -34.01 46.02 -11.66
C ALA A 5 -34.37 46.52 -10.25
N GLU A 6 -33.38 46.55 -9.36
CA GLU A 6 -33.49 47.20 -8.05
C GLU A 6 -33.55 48.72 -8.21
N LYS A 7 -34.61 49.34 -7.68
CA LYS A 7 -34.79 50.79 -7.62
C LYS A 7 -33.83 51.40 -6.59
N PRO A 8 -33.24 52.60 -6.84
CA PRO A 8 -32.35 53.23 -5.88
C PRO A 8 -33.19 53.85 -4.75
N ALA A 9 -33.28 53.16 -3.62
CA ALA A 9 -33.80 53.76 -2.40
C ALA A 9 -32.74 54.72 -1.85
N GLY A 10 -32.89 56.01 -2.18
CA GLY A 10 -32.19 57.12 -1.56
C GLY A 10 -32.43 57.14 -0.04
N GLY A 11 -31.35 57.34 0.68
CA GLY A 11 -31.30 57.38 2.14
C GLY A 11 -30.08 56.63 2.63
N SER A 12 -28.91 57.28 2.61
CA SER A 12 -27.70 56.82 3.29
C SER A 12 -27.93 56.80 4.81
N LYS A 13 -28.71 55.82 5.28
CA LYS A 13 -28.67 55.40 6.68
C LYS A 13 -27.27 54.83 6.87
N ALA A 14 -26.34 55.68 7.30
CA ALA A 14 -25.05 55.25 7.81
C ALA A 14 -25.35 54.09 8.77
N ARG A 15 -25.01 52.85 8.37
CA ARG A 15 -25.23 51.67 9.21
C ARG A 15 -24.52 51.98 10.52
N PHE A 16 -25.29 52.22 11.58
CA PHE A 16 -24.74 52.47 12.90
C PHE A 16 -23.97 51.20 13.30
N SER A 17 -22.66 51.24 13.08
CA SER A 17 -21.75 50.19 13.44
C SER A 17 -21.27 50.52 14.83
N SER A 18 -21.66 49.70 15.81
CA SER A 18 -21.21 49.88 17.18
C SER A 18 -19.68 49.74 17.25
N VAL A 19 -19.08 50.34 18.28
CA VAL A 19 -17.64 50.18 18.55
C VAL A 19 -17.28 48.69 18.66
N SER A 20 -18.14 47.89 19.29
CA SER A 20 -17.98 46.43 19.36
C SER A 20 -18.02 45.77 17.99
N GLY A 21 -18.91 46.21 17.08
CA GLY A 21 -18.98 45.72 15.70
C GLY A 21 -17.70 46.01 14.90
N HIS A 22 -17.15 47.21 15.06
CA HIS A 22 -15.85 47.55 14.47
C HIS A 22 -14.72 46.69 15.03
N PHE A 23 -14.66 46.50 16.35
CA PHE A 23 -13.63 45.68 16.99
C PHE A 23 -13.69 44.22 16.53
N VAL A 24 -14.87 43.63 16.44
CA VAL A 24 -15.05 42.24 15.95
C VAL A 24 -14.57 42.11 14.51
N ASN A 25 -14.91 43.07 13.65
CA ASN A 25 -14.46 43.06 12.25
C ASN A 25 -12.93 43.21 12.14
N GLN A 26 -12.33 44.12 12.91
CA GLN A 26 -10.88 44.28 12.96
C GLN A 26 -10.18 43.02 13.48
N LEU A 27 -10.69 42.39 14.54
CA LEU A 27 -10.15 41.15 15.08
C LEU A 27 -10.26 40.01 14.07
N LYS A 28 -11.37 39.90 13.35
CA LYS A 28 -11.55 38.90 12.30
C LYS A 28 -10.51 39.06 11.18
N ASN A 29 -10.34 40.29 10.67
CA ASN A 29 -9.35 40.59 9.64
C ASN A 29 -7.91 40.29 10.11
N LEU A 30 -7.60 40.58 11.38
CA LEU A 30 -6.31 40.24 11.98
C LEU A 30 -6.10 38.71 12.03
N VAL A 31 -7.08 37.95 12.51
CA VAL A 31 -7.01 36.48 12.59
C VAL A 31 -6.85 35.87 11.20
N ASP A 32 -7.55 36.38 10.19
CA ASP A 32 -7.45 35.88 8.82
C ASP A 32 -6.05 36.14 8.22
N THR A 33 -5.46 37.31 8.50
CA THR A 33 -4.07 37.62 8.14
C THR A 33 -3.06 36.72 8.87
N LEU A 34 -3.29 36.42 10.16
CA LEU A 34 -2.41 35.52 10.91
C LEU A 34 -2.50 34.07 10.39
N LYS A 35 -3.68 33.62 9.94
CA LYS A 35 -3.87 32.28 9.37
C LYS A 35 -3.21 32.11 8.00
N SER A 36 -3.01 33.18 7.23
CA SER A 36 -2.33 33.12 5.93
C SER A 36 -0.81 33.11 6.05
N THR A 37 -0.27 33.23 7.25
CA THR A 37 1.18 33.28 7.53
C THR A 37 1.63 32.13 8.44
N THR A 38 2.94 31.95 8.56
CA THR A 38 3.53 31.02 9.53
C THR A 38 3.66 31.71 10.89
N SER A 39 3.03 31.14 11.92
CA SER A 39 2.97 31.77 13.24
C SER A 39 4.14 31.36 14.13
N HIS A 40 4.77 32.36 14.76
CA HIS A 40 5.75 32.19 15.82
C HIS A 40 5.23 32.87 17.09
N PHE A 41 5.38 32.21 18.24
CA PHE A 41 4.82 32.68 19.51
C PHE A 41 5.93 33.06 20.50
N VAL A 42 5.84 34.27 21.04
CA VAL A 42 6.65 34.73 22.18
C VAL A 42 5.74 34.98 23.36
N ARG A 43 6.09 34.45 24.53
CA ARG A 43 5.32 34.60 25.78
C ARG A 43 6.15 35.37 26.79
N CYS A 44 5.74 36.60 27.08
CA CYS A 44 6.38 37.43 28.09
C CYS A 44 5.84 37.07 29.48
N VAL A 45 6.73 36.97 30.47
CA VAL A 45 6.39 36.67 31.87
C VAL A 45 7.04 37.72 32.76
N ASN A 46 6.24 38.36 33.61
CA ASN A 46 6.77 39.30 34.60
C ASN A 46 7.17 38.55 35.89
N PRO A 47 8.45 38.54 36.30
CA PRO A 47 8.90 37.78 37.45
C PRO A 47 8.41 38.33 38.80
N ASN A 48 8.15 39.64 38.91
CA ASN A 48 7.71 40.27 40.15
C ASN A 48 6.90 41.56 39.90
N LYS A 49 6.02 41.92 40.84
CA LYS A 49 5.25 43.16 40.75
C LYS A 49 6.02 44.39 41.25
N THR A 50 7.06 44.18 42.06
CA THR A 50 7.87 45.22 42.70
C THR A 50 8.86 45.89 41.75
N LYS A 51 8.97 45.41 40.50
CA LYS A 51 9.92 45.88 39.48
C LYS A 51 11.38 45.83 39.94
N THR A 52 11.71 44.87 40.80
CA THR A 52 13.06 44.68 41.32
C THR A 52 13.82 43.67 40.47
N PRO A 53 15.08 43.93 40.09
CA PRO A 53 15.89 42.95 39.37
C PRO A 53 16.15 41.72 40.25
N ASN A 54 16.28 40.55 39.63
CA ASN A 54 16.57 39.26 40.29
C ASN A 54 15.58 38.78 41.36
N ALA A 55 14.45 39.48 41.56
CA ALA A 55 13.38 39.01 42.43
C ALA A 55 12.39 38.14 41.65
N PHE A 56 12.02 36.98 42.19
CA PHE A 56 11.07 36.06 41.58
C PHE A 56 9.94 35.71 42.55
N THR A 57 8.70 36.05 42.18
CA THR A 57 7.51 35.71 42.97
C THR A 57 6.77 34.56 42.30
N GLY A 58 7.00 33.33 42.76
CA GLY A 58 6.47 32.11 42.13
C GLY A 58 4.95 32.09 41.95
N GLY A 59 4.18 32.54 42.95
CA GLY A 59 2.72 32.61 42.83
C GLY A 59 2.24 33.55 41.73
N HIS A 60 2.91 34.69 41.53
CA HIS A 60 2.59 35.65 40.48
C HIS A 60 2.87 35.09 39.08
N VAL A 61 4.01 34.43 38.92
CA VAL A 61 4.40 33.79 37.65
C VAL A 61 3.50 32.61 37.33
N LEU A 62 3.18 31.77 38.32
CA LEU A 62 2.27 30.63 38.13
C LEU A 62 0.89 31.08 37.66
N HIS A 63 0.35 32.17 38.22
CA HIS A 63 -0.91 32.74 37.76
C HIS A 63 -0.83 33.18 36.29
N GLN A 64 0.24 33.86 35.88
CA GLN A 64 0.45 34.24 34.47
C GLN A 64 0.54 33.02 33.54
N LEU A 65 1.24 31.95 33.94
CA LEU A 65 1.34 30.73 33.16
C LEU A 65 -0.01 30.03 32.97
N ARG A 66 -0.89 30.08 33.97
CA ARG A 66 -2.27 29.58 33.85
C ARG A 66 -3.10 30.46 32.92
N CYS A 67 -3.08 31.78 33.11
CA CYS A 67 -3.85 32.72 32.27
C CYS A 67 -3.40 32.73 30.81
N SER A 68 -2.12 32.46 30.54
CA SER A 68 -1.58 32.38 29.17
C SER A 68 -1.82 31.04 28.47
N GLY A 69 -2.42 30.05 29.15
CA GLY A 69 -2.66 28.72 28.61
C GLY A 69 -1.40 27.84 28.51
N MET A 70 -0.30 28.23 29.17
CA MET A 70 0.98 27.53 29.05
C MET A 70 0.94 26.16 29.75
N MET A 71 0.15 26.03 30.81
CA MET A 71 -0.04 24.74 31.50
C MET A 71 -0.81 23.76 30.62
N GLU A 72 -1.81 24.24 29.90
CA GLU A 72 -2.63 23.48 28.96
C GLU A 72 -1.80 23.06 27.74
N ALA A 73 -1.01 23.98 27.19
CA ALA A 73 -0.06 23.68 26.12
C ALA A 73 0.95 22.61 26.56
N LEU A 74 1.49 22.72 27.79
CA LEU A 74 2.38 21.71 28.35
C LEU A 74 1.70 20.34 28.48
N ARG A 75 0.46 20.29 29.00
CA ARG A 75 -0.32 19.05 29.10
C ARG A 75 -0.54 18.40 27.74
N LEU A 76 -0.88 19.20 26.72
CA LEU A 76 -1.05 18.72 25.35
C LEU A 76 0.26 18.12 24.80
N MET A 77 1.38 18.79 25.02
CA MET A 77 2.70 18.28 24.61
C MET A 77 3.07 16.98 25.34
N HIS A 78 2.76 16.87 26.64
CA HIS A 78 3.00 15.66 27.44
C HIS A 78 2.11 14.48 27.04
N ALA A 79 0.90 14.72 26.53
CA ALA A 79 0.04 13.66 26.02
C ALA A 79 0.65 12.95 24.81
N GLY A 80 1.40 13.69 23.99
CA GLY A 80 2.16 13.18 22.85
C GLY A 80 3.57 12.69 23.22
N PHE A 81 4.51 12.91 22.29
CA PHE A 81 5.92 12.54 22.42
C PHE A 81 6.79 13.80 22.29
N PRO A 82 7.02 14.54 23.39
CA PRO A 82 7.70 15.83 23.34
C PRO A 82 9.19 15.69 22.99
N THR A 83 9.80 14.56 23.32
CA THR A 83 11.22 14.32 23.10
C THR A 83 11.44 13.50 21.83
N ARG A 84 12.32 13.98 20.95
CA ARG A 84 12.61 13.36 19.66
C ARG A 84 14.11 13.20 19.50
N CYS A 85 14.56 11.99 19.18
CA CYS A 85 15.97 11.69 19.02
C CYS A 85 16.19 11.03 17.64
N PRO A 86 17.09 11.57 16.79
CA PRO A 86 17.56 10.88 15.60
C PRO A 86 18.07 9.47 15.91
N TYR A 87 17.87 8.54 14.97
CA TYR A 87 18.41 7.18 15.13
C TYR A 87 19.93 7.17 15.22
N ASP A 88 20.61 8.02 14.45
CA ASP A 88 22.06 8.05 14.41
C ASP A 88 22.69 8.54 15.72
N ASP A 89 22.00 9.43 16.45
CA ASP A 89 22.44 9.90 17.76
C ASP A 89 22.43 8.76 18.78
N LEU A 90 21.36 7.96 18.81
CA LEU A 90 21.27 6.77 19.66
C LEU A 90 22.25 5.69 19.21
N TYR A 91 22.37 5.46 17.91
CA TYR A 91 23.32 4.50 17.39
C TYR A 91 24.76 4.87 17.79
N GLY A 92 25.19 6.11 17.58
CA GLY A 92 26.53 6.59 17.94
C GLY A 92 26.83 6.49 19.44
N ARG A 93 25.84 6.74 20.31
CA ARG A 93 26.02 6.64 21.77
C ARG A 93 26.18 5.20 22.26
N TYR A 94 25.43 4.25 21.69
CA TYR A 94 25.31 2.90 22.26
C TYR A 94 25.99 1.79 21.44
N LYS A 95 26.45 2.08 20.22
CA LYS A 95 27.03 1.09 19.30
C LYS A 95 28.21 0.34 19.90
N ASP A 96 29.16 1.07 20.48
CA ASP A 96 30.44 0.49 20.92
C ASP A 96 30.29 -0.45 22.12
N MET A 97 29.16 -0.33 22.82
CA MET A 97 28.83 -1.14 24.01
C MET A 97 28.00 -2.38 23.66
N MET A 98 27.58 -2.52 22.40
CA MET A 98 26.74 -3.61 21.94
C MET A 98 27.55 -4.71 21.25
N PRO A 99 27.06 -5.97 21.23
CA PRO A 99 27.69 -7.04 20.46
C PRO A 99 27.83 -6.67 18.99
N ARG A 100 28.93 -7.09 18.35
CA ARG A 100 29.19 -6.82 16.91
C ARG A 100 28.00 -7.16 16.00
N SER A 101 27.27 -8.24 16.29
CA SER A 101 26.09 -8.65 15.52
C SER A 101 24.95 -7.63 15.53
N VAL A 102 24.87 -6.79 16.55
CA VAL A 102 23.86 -5.74 16.74
C VAL A 102 24.42 -4.42 16.21
N ALA A 103 25.68 -4.12 16.53
CA ALA A 103 26.37 -2.93 16.03
C ALA A 103 26.46 -2.86 14.50
N MET A 104 26.40 -4.00 13.78
CA MET A 104 26.37 -4.04 12.32
C MET A 104 24.97 -3.80 11.70
N LEU A 105 23.93 -3.68 12.51
CA LEU A 105 22.58 -3.38 12.01
C LEU A 105 22.45 -1.92 11.60
N ASP A 106 21.43 -1.65 10.79
CA ASP A 106 20.97 -0.31 10.45
C ASP A 106 20.50 0.45 11.71
N SER A 107 20.70 1.77 11.74
CA SER A 107 20.37 2.62 12.90
C SER A 107 18.93 2.41 13.42
N PRO A 108 17.88 2.29 12.57
CA PRO A 108 16.51 2.04 13.04
C PRO A 108 16.36 0.68 13.74
N SER A 109 16.82 -0.41 13.11
CA SER A 109 16.75 -1.75 13.72
C SER A 109 17.59 -1.87 14.98
N PHE A 110 18.76 -1.20 15.02
CA PHE A 110 19.59 -1.11 16.21
C PHE A 110 18.83 -0.45 17.36
N CYS A 111 18.21 0.70 17.12
CA CYS A 111 17.46 1.43 18.15
C CYS A 111 16.23 0.65 18.62
N GLU A 112 15.52 -0.04 17.72
CA GLU A 112 14.42 -0.91 18.11
C GLU A 112 14.88 -1.98 19.12
N ILE A 113 16.00 -2.65 18.81
CA ILE A 113 16.56 -3.71 19.65
C ILE A 113 17.08 -3.16 20.98
N LEU A 114 17.77 -2.01 20.95
CA LEU A 114 18.27 -1.33 22.14
C LEU A 114 17.13 -1.03 23.12
N LEU A 115 16.05 -0.40 22.63
CA LEU A 115 14.90 -0.02 23.46
C LEU A 115 14.17 -1.24 24.03
N MET A 116 14.03 -2.31 23.24
CA MET A 116 13.48 -3.58 23.71
C MET A 116 14.35 -4.23 24.80
N ALA A 117 15.67 -4.20 24.65
CA ALA A 117 16.59 -4.81 25.61
C ALA A 117 16.67 -4.04 26.94
N LEU A 118 16.48 -2.72 26.87
CA LEU A 118 16.32 -1.85 28.03
C LEU A 118 14.97 -2.02 28.74
N GLY A 119 14.03 -2.75 28.14
CA GLY A 119 12.73 -3.03 28.76
C GLY A 119 11.80 -1.82 28.78
N LEU A 120 11.99 -0.85 27.87
CA LEU A 120 11.04 0.24 27.70
C LEU A 120 9.73 -0.31 27.14
N ASP A 121 8.61 0.11 27.73
CA ASP A 121 7.31 -0.28 27.23
C ASP A 121 7.01 0.42 25.89
N LYS A 122 6.26 -0.26 25.02
CA LYS A 122 5.86 0.29 23.72
C LYS A 122 4.94 1.51 23.83
N ALA A 123 4.34 1.75 25.00
CA ALA A 123 3.58 2.98 25.25
C ALA A 123 4.48 4.21 25.49
N ASP A 124 5.75 4.00 25.86
CA ASP A 124 6.69 5.05 26.24
C ASP A 124 7.47 5.62 25.06
N TYR A 125 7.53 4.89 23.94
CA TYR A 125 8.24 5.31 22.75
C TYR A 125 7.52 4.91 21.46
N GLN A 126 7.79 5.64 20.39
CA GLN A 126 7.32 5.32 19.05
C GLN A 126 8.45 5.47 18.04
N LEU A 127 8.58 4.51 17.14
CA LEU A 127 9.58 4.51 16.08
C LEU A 127 9.01 5.25 14.86
N GLY A 128 9.63 6.38 14.49
CA GLY A 128 9.34 7.09 13.25
C GLY A 128 10.22 6.64 12.10
N ILE A 129 10.17 7.37 10.98
CA ILE A 129 10.99 7.06 9.80
C ILE A 129 12.47 7.37 10.04
N THR A 130 12.77 8.52 10.65
CA THR A 130 14.16 9.01 10.85
C THR A 130 14.52 9.22 12.32
N LYS A 131 13.54 9.18 13.23
CA LYS A 131 13.70 9.53 14.64
C LYS A 131 12.87 8.62 15.53
N VAL A 132 13.34 8.43 16.76
CA VAL A 132 12.57 7.87 17.88
C VAL A 132 11.87 8.99 18.63
N PHE A 133 10.60 8.76 18.94
CA PHE A 133 9.75 9.64 19.71
C PHE A 133 9.58 9.06 21.11
N PHE A 134 9.82 9.86 22.15
CA PHE A 134 9.75 9.44 23.54
C PHE A 134 8.72 10.24 24.32
N ARG A 135 8.03 9.58 25.25
CA ARG A 135 7.29 10.25 26.30
C ARG A 135 8.24 11.03 27.21
N ALA A 136 7.70 12.03 27.88
CA ALA A 136 8.47 12.91 28.75
C ALA A 136 9.29 12.10 29.78
N GLY A 137 10.56 12.47 29.95
CA GLY A 137 11.49 11.88 30.92
C GLY A 137 12.14 10.55 30.48
N LYS A 138 11.67 9.88 29.42
CA LYS A 138 12.20 8.57 29.01
C LYS A 138 13.57 8.65 28.34
N LEU A 139 13.82 9.67 27.51
CA LEU A 139 15.18 9.90 26.98
C LEU A 139 16.17 10.31 28.07
N ALA A 140 15.75 11.14 29.04
CA ALA A 140 16.60 11.50 30.17
C ALA A 140 16.93 10.29 31.05
N PHE A 141 16.00 9.33 31.16
CA PHE A 141 16.26 8.04 31.79
C PHE A 141 17.31 7.22 31.02
N LEU A 142 17.23 7.18 29.69
CA LEU A 142 18.27 6.58 28.84
C LEU A 142 19.64 7.25 29.04
N ASP A 143 19.68 8.57 29.04
CA ASP A 143 20.93 9.33 29.17
C ASP A 143 21.57 9.18 30.57
N ARG A 144 20.76 9.02 31.63
CA ARG A 144 21.25 8.66 32.97
C ARG A 144 21.82 7.26 32.99
N LEU A 145 21.13 6.32 32.34
CA LEU A 145 21.62 4.95 32.23
C LEU A 145 22.99 4.91 31.57
N THR A 146 23.32 5.77 30.60
CA THR A 146 24.66 5.86 29.95
C THR A 146 25.81 6.37 30.84
N GLY A 147 25.56 6.73 32.09
CA GLY A 147 26.62 7.07 33.05
C GLY A 147 27.51 5.87 33.42
N SER A 148 28.36 6.00 34.46
CA SER A 148 29.22 4.91 34.96
C SER A 148 28.46 3.61 35.26
N GLU A 149 27.19 3.74 35.65
CA GLU A 149 26.26 2.64 35.92
C GLU A 149 25.94 1.80 34.66
N TYR A 150 26.02 2.37 33.44
CA TYR A 150 25.74 1.60 32.23
C TYR A 150 26.75 0.50 31.96
N LYS A 151 28.02 0.76 32.28
CA LYS A 151 29.10 -0.19 31.96
C LYS A 151 28.88 -1.51 32.68
N GLU A 152 28.26 -1.47 33.85
CA GLU A 152 27.86 -2.65 34.63
C GLU A 152 26.62 -3.35 34.04
N LEU A 153 25.66 -2.59 33.51
CA LEU A 153 24.42 -3.13 32.93
C LEU A 153 24.54 -3.57 31.45
N ALA A 154 25.55 -3.07 30.74
CA ALA A 154 25.85 -3.38 29.35
C ALA A 154 25.91 -4.89 29.03
N PRO A 155 26.59 -5.76 29.82
CA PRO A 155 26.59 -7.19 29.56
C PRO A 155 25.19 -7.81 29.64
N ASP A 156 24.34 -7.37 30.56
CA ASP A 156 22.98 -7.87 30.70
C ASP A 156 22.10 -7.49 29.52
N ILE A 157 22.21 -6.25 29.06
CA ILE A 157 21.50 -5.74 27.89
C ILE A 157 21.97 -6.51 26.65
N ALA A 158 23.28 -6.68 26.46
CA ALA A 158 23.86 -7.45 25.37
C ALA A 158 23.35 -8.91 25.37
N ASN A 159 23.22 -9.54 26.54
CA ASN A 159 22.68 -10.88 26.69
C ASN A 159 21.19 -10.95 26.35
N LYS A 160 20.37 -9.99 26.81
CA LYS A 160 18.95 -9.88 26.43
C LYS A 160 18.78 -9.76 24.92
N VAL A 161 19.58 -8.92 24.28
CA VAL A 161 19.59 -8.77 22.82
C VAL A 161 19.96 -10.08 22.13
N ARG A 162 21.03 -10.75 22.59
CA ARG A 162 21.48 -12.03 22.01
C ARG A 162 20.38 -13.09 22.10
N VAL A 163 19.74 -13.26 23.26
CA VAL A 163 18.64 -14.21 23.46
C VAL A 163 17.46 -13.88 22.55
N TRP A 164 17.10 -12.61 22.43
CA TRP A 164 16.03 -12.18 21.54
C TRP A 164 16.34 -12.47 20.07
N LEU A 165 17.57 -12.22 19.62
CA LEU A 165 18.01 -12.53 18.25
C LEU A 165 17.93 -14.03 17.95
N ILE A 166 18.37 -14.87 18.89
CA ILE A 166 18.27 -16.33 18.77
C ILE A 166 16.80 -16.75 18.64
N LYS A 167 15.92 -16.26 19.53
CA LYS A 167 14.47 -16.55 19.47
C LYS A 167 13.84 -16.09 18.15
N LYS A 168 14.19 -14.90 17.66
CA LYS A 168 13.69 -14.34 16.40
C LYS A 168 14.14 -15.18 15.20
N ARG A 169 15.42 -15.58 15.14
CA ARG A 169 15.94 -16.48 14.09
C ARG A 169 15.26 -17.84 14.12
N TRP A 170 15.15 -18.45 15.30
CA TRP A 170 14.45 -19.72 15.48
C TRP A 170 13.03 -19.66 14.93
N ARG A 171 12.24 -18.65 15.35
CA ARG A 171 10.86 -18.48 14.89
C ARG A 171 10.77 -18.33 13.36
N ARG A 172 11.68 -17.58 12.73
CA ARG A 172 11.73 -17.44 11.27
C ARG A 172 11.98 -18.78 10.59
N HIS A 173 12.97 -19.55 11.06
CA HIS A 173 13.27 -20.87 10.49
C HIS A 173 12.13 -21.87 10.70
N THR A 174 11.51 -21.90 11.88
CA THR A 174 10.36 -22.78 12.15
C THR A 174 9.20 -22.47 11.19
N ILE A 175 8.86 -21.20 11.00
CA ILE A 175 7.80 -20.80 10.06
C ILE A 175 8.17 -21.20 8.63
N ALA A 176 9.41 -20.96 8.20
CA ALA A 176 9.87 -21.35 6.86
C ALA A 176 9.76 -22.86 6.62
N VAL A 177 10.17 -23.68 7.59
CA VAL A 177 10.05 -25.14 7.53
C VAL A 177 8.58 -25.57 7.48
N CYS A 178 7.72 -25.02 8.32
CA CYS A 178 6.28 -25.31 8.30
C CYS A 178 5.64 -24.97 6.94
N CYS A 179 5.95 -23.78 6.39
CA CYS A 179 5.48 -23.36 5.08
C CYS A 179 5.97 -24.29 3.97
N PHE A 180 7.26 -24.67 4.00
CA PHE A 180 7.84 -25.59 3.03
C PHE A 180 7.17 -26.98 3.07
N LEU A 181 7.00 -27.55 4.27
CA LEU A 181 6.33 -28.84 4.43
C LEU A 181 4.87 -28.80 3.97
N ARG A 182 4.15 -27.69 4.24
CA ARG A 182 2.78 -27.49 3.80
C ARG A 182 2.70 -27.37 2.27
N LEU A 183 3.59 -26.59 1.65
CA LEU A 183 3.68 -26.46 0.20
C LEU A 183 4.01 -27.81 -0.46
N ARG A 184 4.97 -28.56 0.09
CA ARG A 184 5.34 -29.89 -0.44
C ARG A 184 4.16 -30.85 -0.44
N ARG A 185 3.38 -30.89 0.65
CA ARG A 185 2.17 -31.71 0.74
C ARG A 185 1.11 -31.29 -0.29
N ALA A 186 0.90 -29.99 -0.46
CA ALA A 186 -0.04 -29.46 -1.45
C ALA A 186 0.37 -29.82 -2.89
N LEU A 187 1.65 -29.63 -3.24
CA LEU A 187 2.16 -29.98 -4.57
C LEU A 187 2.05 -31.48 -4.86
N PHE A 188 2.32 -32.33 -3.86
CA PHE A 188 2.16 -33.77 -4.01
C PHE A 188 0.69 -34.16 -4.25
N ALA A 189 -0.25 -33.58 -3.51
CA ALA A 189 -1.68 -33.80 -3.72
C ALA A 189 -2.14 -33.36 -5.11
N LEU A 190 -1.69 -32.19 -5.59
CA LEU A 190 -2.00 -31.70 -6.94
C LEU A 190 -1.45 -32.62 -8.03
N ARG A 191 -0.23 -33.15 -7.86
CA ARG A 191 0.35 -34.13 -8.79
C ARG A 191 -0.49 -35.40 -8.87
N LEU A 192 -0.94 -35.92 -7.72
CA LEU A 192 -1.82 -37.09 -7.68
C LEU A 192 -3.15 -36.81 -8.39
N ILE A 193 -3.81 -35.69 -8.08
CA ILE A 193 -5.07 -35.30 -8.73
C ILE A 193 -4.90 -35.22 -10.25
N ASN A 194 -3.84 -34.59 -10.74
CA ASN A 194 -3.57 -34.51 -12.18
C ASN A 194 -3.37 -35.89 -12.80
N GLN A 195 -2.64 -36.80 -12.13
CA GLN A 195 -2.50 -38.18 -12.60
C GLN A 195 -3.85 -38.90 -12.68
N PHE A 196 -4.70 -38.74 -11.66
CA PHE A 196 -6.05 -39.32 -11.65
C PHE A 196 -6.93 -38.74 -12.77
N VAL A 197 -6.94 -37.42 -12.96
CA VAL A 197 -7.72 -36.77 -14.02
C VAL A 197 -7.27 -37.26 -15.40
N SER A 198 -5.96 -37.28 -15.68
CA SER A 198 -5.44 -37.79 -16.95
C SER A 198 -5.79 -39.26 -17.19
N ALA A 199 -5.79 -40.09 -16.14
CA ALA A 199 -6.21 -41.49 -16.26
C ALA A 199 -7.71 -41.62 -16.57
N VAL A 200 -8.56 -40.82 -15.91
CA VAL A 200 -10.02 -40.80 -16.18
C VAL A 200 -10.31 -40.30 -17.59
N GLU A 201 -9.64 -39.25 -18.05
CA GLU A 201 -9.75 -38.75 -19.43
C GLU A 201 -9.35 -39.84 -20.44
N PHE A 202 -8.27 -40.56 -20.19
CA PHE A 202 -7.87 -41.68 -21.04
C PHE A 202 -8.91 -42.81 -21.07
N MET A 203 -9.42 -43.21 -19.90
CA MET A 203 -10.44 -44.26 -19.79
C MET A 203 -11.74 -43.87 -20.48
N THR A 204 -12.21 -42.63 -20.31
CA THR A 204 -13.43 -42.13 -20.96
C THR A 204 -13.27 -42.03 -22.48
N LEU A 205 -12.08 -41.63 -22.97
CA LEU A 205 -11.76 -41.69 -24.39
C LEU A 205 -11.83 -43.13 -24.89
N MET A 206 -11.18 -44.09 -24.22
CA MET A 206 -11.18 -45.50 -24.60
C MET A 206 -12.58 -46.11 -24.63
N ALA A 207 -13.41 -45.83 -23.62
CA ALA A 207 -14.80 -46.30 -23.59
C ALA A 207 -15.66 -45.75 -24.75
N ASN A 208 -15.38 -44.52 -25.21
CA ASN A 208 -16.13 -43.87 -26.28
C ASN A 208 -15.54 -44.11 -27.69
N ARG A 209 -14.34 -44.70 -27.82
CA ARG A 209 -13.69 -45.07 -29.10
C ARG A 209 -14.60 -45.81 -30.08
N PRO A 210 -15.33 -46.88 -29.71
CA PRO A 210 -16.15 -47.63 -30.67
C PRO A 210 -17.33 -46.80 -31.19
N LYS A 211 -17.96 -45.97 -30.34
CA LYS A 211 -19.04 -45.08 -30.77
C LYS A 211 -18.54 -44.01 -31.75
N LEU A 212 -17.36 -43.44 -31.46
CA LEU A 212 -16.72 -42.44 -32.33
C LEU A 212 -16.25 -43.04 -33.66
N SER A 213 -15.69 -44.26 -33.66
CA SER A 213 -15.27 -44.94 -34.88
C SER A 213 -16.46 -45.28 -35.79
N LEU A 214 -17.57 -45.72 -35.22
CA LEU A 214 -18.82 -45.94 -35.95
C LEU A 214 -19.38 -44.65 -36.56
N LYS A 215 -19.40 -43.54 -35.81
CA LYS A 215 -19.81 -42.23 -36.34
C LYS A 215 -18.92 -41.77 -37.50
N ARG A 216 -17.60 -41.90 -37.36
CA ARG A 216 -16.63 -41.56 -38.43
C ARG A 216 -16.82 -42.45 -39.66
N ALA A 217 -17.00 -43.76 -39.47
CA ALA A 217 -17.25 -44.70 -40.57
C ALA A 217 -18.53 -44.33 -41.34
N ARG A 218 -19.62 -43.94 -40.65
CA ARG A 218 -20.85 -43.47 -41.30
C ARG A 218 -20.62 -42.19 -42.11
N GLN A 219 -19.91 -41.21 -41.55
CA GLN A 219 -19.59 -39.96 -42.25
C GLN A 219 -18.73 -40.19 -43.50
N ILE A 220 -17.72 -41.06 -43.41
CA ILE A 220 -16.88 -41.43 -44.55
C ILE A 220 -17.72 -42.12 -45.62
N ARG A 221 -18.63 -43.04 -45.26
CA ARG A 221 -19.55 -43.68 -46.21
C ARG A 221 -20.44 -42.66 -46.92
N GLN A 222 -21.05 -41.73 -46.18
CA GLN A 222 -21.89 -40.67 -46.75
C GLN A 222 -21.10 -39.76 -47.69
N ARG A 223 -19.88 -39.36 -47.30
CA ARG A 223 -18.99 -38.52 -48.12
C ARG A 223 -18.55 -39.24 -49.40
N ASN A 224 -18.21 -40.53 -49.30
CA ASN A 224 -17.84 -41.34 -50.45
C ASN A 224 -19.03 -41.51 -51.41
N ALA A 225 -20.23 -41.79 -50.88
CA ALA A 225 -21.45 -41.86 -51.70
C ALA A 225 -21.72 -40.53 -52.43
N ALA A 226 -21.64 -39.40 -51.73
CA ALA A 226 -21.80 -38.08 -52.32
C ALA A 226 -20.77 -37.80 -53.42
N ASN A 227 -19.49 -38.13 -53.18
CA ASN A 227 -18.43 -38.00 -54.17
C ASN A 227 -18.67 -38.87 -55.42
N THR A 228 -19.17 -40.09 -55.24
CA THR A 228 -19.53 -40.98 -56.34
C THR A 228 -20.67 -40.38 -57.18
N CYS A 229 -21.75 -39.92 -56.54
CA CYS A 229 -22.85 -39.24 -57.24
C CYS A 229 -22.38 -38.00 -57.99
N GLN A 230 -21.53 -37.17 -57.36
CA GLN A 230 -20.95 -35.98 -58.00
C GLN A 230 -20.07 -36.34 -59.21
N ARG A 231 -19.28 -37.42 -59.13
CA ARG A 231 -18.47 -37.91 -60.26
C ARG A 231 -19.34 -38.34 -61.43
N PHE A 232 -20.40 -39.12 -61.18
CA PHE A 232 -21.35 -39.52 -62.22
C PHE A 232 -22.07 -38.33 -62.86
N ALA A 233 -22.58 -37.39 -62.04
CA ALA A 233 -23.24 -36.19 -62.53
C ALA A 233 -22.32 -35.32 -63.40
N LYS A 234 -21.08 -35.09 -62.96
CA LYS A 234 -20.07 -34.36 -63.75
C LYS A 234 -19.74 -35.08 -65.06
N GLY A 235 -19.55 -36.40 -65.03
CA GLY A 235 -19.32 -37.21 -66.24
C GLY A 235 -20.48 -37.14 -67.23
N PHE A 236 -21.73 -37.19 -66.75
CA PHE A 236 -22.92 -37.08 -67.59
C PHE A 236 -23.06 -35.69 -68.24
N ILE A 237 -22.77 -34.62 -67.48
CA ILE A 237 -22.80 -33.24 -67.98
C ILE A 237 -21.74 -33.05 -69.09
N GLU A 238 -20.51 -33.50 -68.85
CA GLU A 238 -19.42 -33.40 -69.84
C GLU A 238 -19.70 -34.25 -71.08
N SER A 239 -20.22 -35.47 -70.92
CA SER A 239 -20.63 -36.31 -72.06
C SER A 239 -21.76 -35.68 -72.87
N SER A 240 -22.72 -35.04 -72.21
CA SER A 240 -23.82 -34.32 -72.87
C SER A 240 -23.33 -33.08 -73.62
N ARG A 241 -22.36 -32.33 -73.06
CA ARG A 241 -21.69 -31.21 -73.73
C ARG A 241 -20.93 -31.69 -74.96
N TYR A 242 -20.16 -32.77 -74.84
CA TYR A 242 -19.42 -33.36 -75.95
C TYR A 242 -20.35 -33.80 -77.09
N ILE A 243 -21.45 -34.49 -76.79
CA ILE A 243 -22.45 -34.90 -77.80
C ILE A 243 -23.09 -33.68 -78.48
N LYS A 244 -23.44 -32.62 -77.73
CA LYS A 244 -23.99 -31.37 -78.31
C LYS A 244 -22.98 -30.69 -79.23
N LEU A 245 -21.71 -30.58 -78.82
CA LEU A 245 -20.63 -30.00 -79.61
C LEU A 245 -20.39 -30.81 -80.90
N GLN A 246 -20.41 -32.15 -80.81
CA GLN A 246 -20.25 -33.02 -81.98
C GLN A 246 -21.43 -32.86 -82.96
N ARG A 247 -22.66 -32.71 -82.46
CA ARG A 247 -23.85 -32.42 -83.29
C ARG A 247 -23.74 -31.06 -83.97
N SER A 248 -23.33 -30.00 -83.26
CA SER A 248 -23.18 -28.66 -83.85
C SER A 248 -22.07 -28.61 -84.90
N LEU A 249 -20.94 -29.27 -84.65
CA LEU A 249 -19.86 -29.41 -85.64
C LEU A 249 -20.32 -30.16 -86.90
N ARG A 250 -21.07 -31.26 -86.76
CA ARG A 250 -21.65 -31.98 -87.92
C ARG A 250 -22.61 -31.11 -88.72
N VAL A 251 -23.42 -30.27 -88.06
CA VAL A 251 -24.32 -29.32 -88.75
C VAL A 251 -23.52 -28.23 -89.46
N ALA A 252 -22.52 -27.63 -88.80
CA ALA A 252 -21.65 -26.62 -89.40
C ALA A 252 -20.87 -27.16 -90.61
N GLN A 253 -20.34 -28.37 -90.52
CA GLN A 253 -19.70 -29.06 -91.65
C GLN A 253 -20.68 -29.33 -92.80
N ARG A 254 -21.96 -29.59 -92.50
CA ARG A 254 -23.02 -29.81 -93.49
C ARG A 254 -23.42 -28.50 -94.19
N VAL A 255 -23.46 -27.38 -93.46
CA VAL A 255 -23.72 -26.04 -94.02
C VAL A 255 -22.55 -25.54 -94.87
N TYR A 256 -21.32 -25.70 -94.39
CA TYR A 256 -20.11 -25.32 -95.16
C TYR A 256 -20.00 -26.08 -96.49
N ARG A 257 -20.36 -27.37 -96.49
CA ARG A 257 -20.40 -28.19 -97.71
C ARG A 257 -21.60 -27.90 -98.64
N GLY A 258 -22.58 -27.12 -98.20
CA GLY A 258 -23.71 -26.68 -99.03
C GLY A 258 -23.56 -25.27 -99.59
N HIS A 259 -22.49 -24.55 -99.23
CA HIS A 259 -22.18 -23.20 -99.71
C HIS A 259 -21.01 -23.16 -100.72
N MET A 260 -20.48 -24.33 -101.10
CA MET A 260 -19.59 -24.58 -102.24
C MET A 260 -20.43 -25.23 -103.36
#